data_AF-A0A7W8S332-F1
#
_entry.id   AF-A0A7W8S332-F1
#
_cell.length_a   1.000
_cell.length_b   1.000
_cell.length_c   1.000
_cell.angle_alpha   90.00
_cell.angle_beta   90.00
_cell.angle_gamma   90.00
#
_symmetry.space_group_name_H-M   'P 1'
#
loop_
_entity.id
_entity.type
_entity.pdbx_description
1 polymer ?
#
loop_
_entity_poly.entity_id
_entity_poly.type
_entity_poly.pdbx_seq_one_letter_code
_entity_poly.pdbx_strand_id
1 'polypeptide(L)' 'MAGMLGGSRGRAILTLNNHPAMRALFAQFDMECVDIQYTVGGVGNTAPRSELIIYGGDRSKDPVGPF' A
#
# COMPACT_ATOMS: atom_id res chain seq x y z
N MET A 1 -2.77 6.13 -12.18
CA MET A 1 -3.17 5.22 -11.08
C MET A 1 -3.67 5.99 -9.86
N ALA A 2 -2.89 6.90 -9.24
CA ALA A 2 -3.35 7.68 -8.07
C ALA A 2 -4.71 8.40 -8.29
N GLY A 3 -4.90 9.06 -9.45
CA GLY A 3 -6.18 9.68 -9.77
C GLY A 3 -7.35 8.70 -9.95
N MET A 4 -7.08 7.45 -10.36
CA MET A 4 -8.13 6.41 -10.44
C MET A 4 -8.54 5.93 -9.05
N LEU A 5 -7.57 5.81 -8.13
CA LEU A 5 -7.82 5.47 -6.72
C LEU A 5 -8.62 6.56 -6.00
N GLY A 6 -8.35 7.85 -6.30
CA GLY A 6 -9.13 8.96 -5.75
C GLY A 6 -10.53 9.11 -6.38
N GLY A 7 -10.71 8.65 -7.61
CA GLY A 7 -11.99 8.71 -8.33
C GLY A 7 -12.88 7.49 -8.16
N SER A 8 -12.43 6.44 -7.46
CA SER A 8 -13.23 5.23 -7.27
C SER A 8 -14.39 5.47 -6.31
N ARG A 9 -15.60 5.07 -6.70
CA ARG A 9 -16.84 5.24 -5.92
C ARG A 9 -16.97 4.27 -4.73
N GLY A 10 -15.98 3.42 -4.49
CA GLY A 10 -15.98 2.40 -3.44
C GLY A 10 -14.65 2.34 -2.69
N ARG A 11 -14.59 1.48 -1.66
CA ARG A 11 -13.38 1.21 -0.90
C ARG A 11 -12.38 0.46 -1.77
N ALA A 12 -11.12 0.87 -1.72
CA ALA A 12 -10.03 0.22 -2.43
C ALA A 12 -8.79 0.12 -1.54
N ILE A 13 -8.03 -0.96 -1.71
CA ILE A 13 -6.72 -1.14 -1.11
C ILE A 13 -5.73 -1.42 -2.24
N LEU A 14 -4.61 -0.71 -2.24
CA LEU A 14 -3.52 -0.90 -3.19
C LEU A 14 -2.24 -1.21 -2.41
N THR A 15 -1.54 -2.29 -2.77
CA THR A 15 -0.24 -2.64 -2.18
C THR A 15 0.87 -2.44 -3.21
N LEU A 16 1.98 -1.83 -2.80
CA LEU A 16 3.14 -1.53 -3.65
C LEU A 16 4.44 -1.67 -2.88
N ASN A 17 5.54 -1.96 -3.58
CA ASN A 17 6.88 -1.89 -2.97
C ASN A 17 7.15 -0.48 -2.41
N ASN A 18 7.74 -0.41 -1.22
CA ASN A 18 8.10 0.85 -0.57
C ASN A 18 9.28 1.54 -1.27
N HIS A 19 8.95 2.39 -2.24
CA HIS A 19 9.90 3.25 -2.93
C HIS A 19 9.58 4.74 -2.69
N PRO A 20 10.60 5.63 -2.62
CA PRO A 20 10.38 7.07 -2.43
C PRO A 20 9.42 7.70 -3.44
N ALA A 21 9.50 7.27 -4.70
CA ALA A 21 8.60 7.74 -5.75
C ALA A 21 7.13 7.34 -5.50
N MET A 22 6.88 6.13 -4.96
CA MET A 22 5.53 5.67 -4.63
C MET A 22 4.96 6.47 -3.45
N ARG A 23 5.76 6.70 -2.41
CA ARG A 23 5.34 7.54 -1.27
C ARG A 23 4.97 8.95 -1.73
N ALA A 24 5.76 9.55 -2.63
CA ALA A 24 5.48 10.88 -3.16
C ALA A 24 4.20 10.89 -4.02
N LEU A 25 4.04 9.91 -4.91
CA LEU A 25 2.89 9.83 -5.82
C LEU A 25 1.55 9.63 -5.08
N PHE A 26 1.57 8.92 -3.96
CA PHE A 26 0.38 8.58 -3.17
C PHE A 26 0.27 9.36 -1.85
N ALA A 27 1.07 10.41 -1.65
CA ALA A 27 1.14 11.19 -0.40
C ALA A 27 -0.21 11.78 0.08
N GLN A 28 -1.21 11.85 -0.81
CA GLN A 28 -2.56 12.33 -0.51
C GLN A 28 -3.49 11.28 0.12
N PHE A 29 -3.06 10.01 0.19
CA PHE A 29 -3.85 8.89 0.74
C PHE A 29 -3.30 8.45 2.09
N ASP A 30 -4.16 7.81 2.90
CA ASP A 30 -3.70 7.10 4.09
C ASP A 30 -2.86 5.88 3.68
N MET A 31 -1.73 5.70 4.34
CA MET A 31 -0.73 4.69 3.99
C MET A 31 -0.02 4.14 5.22
N GLU A 32 0.18 2.83 5.25
CA GLU A 32 1.04 2.16 6.23
C GLU A 32 2.16 1.38 5.53
N CYS A 33 3.30 1.29 6.20
CA CYS A 33 4.43 0.51 5.72
C CYS A 33 4.54 -0.77 6.53
N VAL A 34 4.62 -1.89 5.85
CA VAL A 34 4.71 -3.22 6.44
C VAL A 34 5.93 -3.94 5.90
N ASP A 35 6.70 -4.53 6.81
CA ASP A 35 7.85 -5.36 6.45
C ASP A 35 7.36 -6.71 5.93
N ILE A 36 7.99 -7.18 4.85
CA ILE A 36 7.64 -8.45 4.21
C ILE A 36 8.89 -9.30 4.05
N GLN A 37 8.77 -10.56 4.43
CA GLN A 37 9.84 -11.54 4.30
C GLN A 37 9.55 -12.42 3.09
N TYR A 38 9.91 -11.93 1.90
CA TYR A 38 9.91 -12.77 0.70
C TYR A 38 11.19 -12.55 -0.10
N THR A 39 11.78 -13.65 -0.58
CA THR A 39 13.00 -13.67 -1.38
C THR A 39 12.64 -13.47 -2.85
N VAL A 40 13.17 -12.42 -3.48
CA VAL A 40 13.08 -12.22 -4.94
C VAL A 40 14.47 -12.37 -5.54
N GLY A 41 14.63 -13.36 -6.42
CA GLY A 41 15.94 -13.80 -6.88
C GLY A 41 16.48 -14.92 -5.98
N GLY A 42 17.03 -15.97 -6.59
CA GLY A 42 17.43 -17.21 -5.92
C GLY A 42 18.38 -17.05 -4.72
N VAL A 43 18.69 -18.19 -4.11
CA VAL A 43 19.46 -18.36 -2.87
C VAL A 43 20.67 -17.41 -2.81
N GLY A 44 20.55 -16.30 -2.06
CA GLY A 44 21.66 -15.38 -1.80
C GLY A 44 21.35 -13.87 -1.78
N ASN A 45 20.19 -13.40 -2.26
CA ASN A 45 19.90 -11.95 -2.31
C ASN A 45 18.63 -11.57 -1.53
N THR A 46 18.57 -11.92 -0.25
CA THR A 46 17.50 -11.50 0.66
C THR A 46 17.74 -10.05 1.09
N ALA A 47 17.38 -9.09 0.25
CA ALA A 47 17.29 -7.70 0.68
C ALA A 47 16.03 -7.53 1.55
N PRO A 48 16.09 -6.86 2.71
CA PRO A 48 14.88 -6.51 3.46
C PRO A 48 13.97 -5.67 2.55
N ARG A 49 12.72 -6.13 2.39
CA ARG A 49 11.71 -5.44 1.60
C ARG A 49 10.56 -5.04 2.52
N SER A 50 9.99 -3.89 2.20
CA SER A 50 8.74 -3.42 2.80
C SER A 50 7.77 -3.02 1.70
N GLU A 51 6.50 -3.21 2.00
CA GLU A 51 5.37 -2.80 1.19
C GLU A 51 4.71 -1.56 1.79
N LEU A 52 4.06 -0.80 0.93
CA LEU A 52 3.13 0.28 1.26
C LEU A 52 1.73 -0.27 1.01
N ILE A 53 0.88 -0.22 2.04
CA ILE A 53 -0.55 -0.44 1.91
C ILE A 53 -1.20 0.94 1.84
N ILE A 54 -1.96 1.18 0.78
CA ILE A 54 -2.56 2.48 0.44
C ILE A 54 -4.08 2.33 0.42
N TYR A 55 -4.78 3.18 1.17
CA TYR A 55 -6.23 3.11 1.31
C TYR A 55 -6.91 4.18 0.44
N GLY A 56 -7.77 3.72 -0.48
CA GLY A 56 -8.69 4.55 -1.24
C GLY A 56 -9.99 4.73 -0.47
N GLY A 57 -10.17 5.90 0.14
CA GLY A 57 -11.33 6.26 0.96
C GLY A 57 -10.95 6.60 2.41
N ASP A 58 -11.94 6.91 3.24
CA ASP A 58 -11.75 7.25 4.65
C ASP A 58 -11.74 5.99 5.52
N ARG A 59 -10.55 5.57 5.99
CA ARG A 59 -10.34 4.40 6.85
C ARG A 59 -11.04 4.52 8.20
N SER A 60 -11.33 5.73 8.69
CA SER A 60 -12.06 5.91 9.96
C SER A 60 -13.52 5.45 9.88
N LYS A 61 -14.05 5.34 8.66
CA LYS A 61 -15.43 4.86 8.40
C LYS A 61 -15.49 3.34 8.26
N ASP A 62 -14.36 2.66 8.39
CA ASP A 62 -14.33 1.21 8.32
C ASP A 62 -14.92 0.63 9.61
N PRO A 63 -15.92 -0.27 9.51
CA PRO A 63 -16.53 -0.87 10.69
C PRO A 63 -15.47 -1.69 11.45
N VAL A 64 -15.50 -1.61 12.78
CA VAL A 64 -14.64 -2.44 13.62
C VAL A 64 -15.19 -3.87 13.62
N GLY A 65 -14.68 -4.72 12.74
CA GLY A 65 -15.07 -6.14 12.62
C GLY A 65 -14.87 -6.69 11.21
N PRO A 66 -14.88 -8.03 11.03
CA PRO A 66 -14.82 -8.63 9.70
C PRO A 66 -16.20 -8.45 9.04
N PHE A 67 -16.29 -7.43 8.18
CA PHE A 67 -17.39 -7.09 7.27
C PHE A 67 -18.57 -6.32 7.86
#